data_AF-A0A1F6WYV3-F1
#
_entry.id   AF-A0A1F6WYV3-F1
#
_cell.length_a   1.000
_cell.length_b   1.000
_cell.length_c   1.000
_cell.angle_alpha   90.00
_cell.angle_beta   90.00
_cell.angle_gamma   90.00
#
_symmetry.space_group_name_H-M   'P 1'
#
loop_
_entity.id
_entity.type
_entity.pdbx_description
1 polymer ?
#
loop_
_entity_poly.entity_id
_entity_poly.type
_entity_poly.pdbx_seq_one_letter_code
_entity_poly.pdbx_strand_id
1 'polypeptide(L)'
;MKYQHQGFTPLVIILLVVLGIGVVGGGYVVYQDKQQQKKLEIQIQDLQDQAVTTKQETAQILRYISRDQVGVFKIDAPIPSQDSFSIEGYLLTEKTIYPEGHPQKIYVVSKNDKQLLTFNVWGLGKIGDIKVQSSEFRTDKSIAVGSTISDFIKAYPQYRLWYTAEEGEKFILNTAINAPTPQFFLKREDLLDSKKNFHNKEIKVSDFNANAKIAEIRVYYSP
;
A
#
# COMPACT_ATOMS: atom_id res chain seq x y z
N MET A 1 -62.63 15.95 85.11
CA MET A 1 -63.59 15.88 83.98
C MET A 1 -63.02 14.97 82.90
N LYS A 2 -63.85 14.05 82.38
CA LYS A 2 -63.58 13.07 81.31
C LYS A 2 -63.67 13.74 79.92
N TYR A 3 -62.83 13.35 78.96
CA TYR A 3 -63.06 13.27 77.50
C TYR A 3 -61.88 12.45 76.92
N GLN A 4 -61.99 11.18 76.49
CA GLN A 4 -62.62 10.54 75.31
C GLN A 4 -62.01 10.86 73.93
N HIS A 5 -61.64 9.76 73.27
CA HIS A 5 -61.04 9.48 71.95
C HIS A 5 -61.53 10.28 70.73
N GLN A 6 -60.61 10.60 69.81
CA GLN A 6 -60.67 10.44 68.32
C GLN A 6 -59.19 10.40 67.84
N GLY A 7 -58.65 9.47 67.05
CA GLY A 7 -59.13 8.92 65.78
C GLY A 7 -58.47 9.68 64.62
N PHE A 8 -57.25 9.33 64.19
CA PHE A 8 -56.67 9.83 62.93
C PHE A 8 -55.87 8.75 62.19
N THR A 9 -56.29 8.57 60.94
CA THR A 9 -55.96 7.56 59.92
C THR A 9 -54.48 7.62 59.47
N PRO A 10 -53.93 6.56 58.84
CA PRO A 10 -52.52 6.22 58.91
C PRO A 10 -51.66 6.98 57.90
N LEU A 11 -50.60 7.60 58.39
CA LEU A 11 -49.48 8.17 57.62
C LEU A 11 -48.75 7.17 56.71
N VAL A 12 -49.07 5.88 56.81
CA VAL A 12 -48.41 4.79 56.08
C VAL A 12 -48.78 4.73 54.60
N ILE A 13 -49.98 5.19 54.21
CA ILE A 13 -50.44 5.09 52.80
C ILE A 13 -49.79 6.18 51.92
N ILE A 14 -49.52 7.38 52.45
CA ILE A 14 -48.87 8.47 51.70
C ILE A 14 -47.40 8.16 51.43
N LEU A 15 -46.71 7.46 52.35
CA LEU A 15 -45.31 7.09 52.17
C LEU A 15 -45.10 6.07 51.03
N LEU A 16 -46.04 5.17 50.79
CA LEU A 16 -45.95 4.15 49.74
C LEU A 16 -46.17 4.71 48.32
N VAL A 17 -47.00 5.75 48.17
CA VAL A 17 -47.20 6.41 46.86
C VAL A 17 -45.99 7.26 46.47
N VAL A 18 -45.32 7.90 47.44
CA VAL A 18 -44.12 8.72 47.19
C VAL A 18 -42.89 7.85 46.87
N LEU A 19 -42.75 6.67 47.48
CA LEU A 19 -41.69 5.71 47.15
C LEU A 19 -41.90 5.02 45.80
N GLY A 20 -43.16 4.77 45.38
CA GLY A 20 -43.47 4.17 44.08
C GLY A 20 -43.12 5.05 42.88
N ILE A 21 -43.23 6.38 43.00
CA ILE A 21 -42.93 7.32 41.91
C ILE A 21 -41.41 7.58 41.80
N GLY A 22 -40.67 7.57 42.93
CA GLY A 22 -39.22 7.78 42.94
C GLY A 22 -38.40 6.66 42.29
N VAL A 23 -38.86 5.41 42.35
CA VAL A 23 -38.14 4.25 41.80
C VAL A 23 -38.32 4.13 40.27
N VAL A 24 -39.47 4.53 39.74
CA VAL A 24 -39.74 4.47 38.27
C VAL A 24 -38.99 5.57 37.52
N GLY A 25 -38.85 6.78 38.12
CA GLY A 25 -38.09 7.88 37.53
C GLY A 25 -36.58 7.62 37.45
N GLY A 26 -35.98 7.06 38.51
CA GLY A 26 -34.55 6.72 38.53
C GLY A 26 -34.16 5.60 37.56
N GLY A 27 -35.00 4.56 37.43
CA GLY A 27 -34.76 3.46 36.48
C GLY A 27 -34.82 3.90 35.01
N TYR A 28 -35.73 4.82 34.66
CA TYR A 28 -35.88 5.32 33.30
C TYR A 28 -34.68 6.16 32.84
N VAL A 29 -34.14 7.01 33.72
CA VAL A 29 -32.95 7.83 33.44
C VAL A 29 -31.70 6.96 33.27
N VAL A 30 -31.50 5.95 34.13
CA VAL A 30 -30.39 4.99 34.02
C VAL A 30 -30.52 4.12 32.76
N TYR A 31 -31.73 3.77 32.34
CA TYR A 31 -31.96 3.03 31.10
C TYR A 31 -31.60 3.86 29.86
N GLN A 32 -32.05 5.13 29.80
CA GLN A 32 -31.71 6.06 28.73
C GLN A 32 -30.19 6.30 28.63
N ASP A 33 -29.51 6.47 29.77
CA ASP A 33 -28.05 6.64 29.83
C ASP A 33 -27.30 5.41 29.29
N LYS A 34 -27.73 4.19 29.67
CA LYS A 34 -27.17 2.95 29.11
C LYS A 34 -27.38 2.79 27.61
N GLN A 35 -28.50 3.27 27.07
CA GLN A 35 -28.74 3.25 25.62
C GLN A 35 -27.86 4.26 24.88
N GLN A 36 -27.62 5.44 25.47
CA GLN A 36 -26.70 6.42 24.91
C GLN A 36 -25.25 5.93 24.94
N GLN A 37 -24.81 5.29 26.03
CA GLN A 37 -23.48 4.69 26.13
C GLN A 37 -23.28 3.61 25.06
N LYS A 38 -24.22 2.68 24.88
CA LYS A 38 -24.16 1.67 23.82
C LYS A 38 -24.10 2.29 22.42
N LYS A 39 -24.87 3.35 22.17
CA LYS A 39 -24.85 4.05 20.89
C LYS A 39 -23.48 4.73 20.64
N LEU A 40 -22.88 5.29 21.69
CA LEU A 40 -21.55 5.89 21.63
C LEU A 40 -20.46 4.84 21.39
N GLU A 41 -20.53 3.68 22.06
CA GLU A 41 -19.60 2.56 21.84
C GLU A 41 -19.64 2.05 20.40
N ILE A 42 -20.84 1.89 19.83
CA ILE A 42 -21.00 1.47 18.42
C ILE A 42 -20.41 2.51 17.47
N GLN A 43 -20.61 3.81 17.72
CA GLN A 43 -20.02 4.87 16.89
C GLN A 43 -18.49 4.92 17.00
N ILE A 44 -17.94 4.69 18.20
CA ILE A 44 -16.49 4.61 18.40
C ILE A 44 -15.91 3.41 17.64
N GLN A 45 -16.58 2.26 17.69
CA GLN A 45 -16.15 1.06 16.96
C GLN A 45 -16.18 1.30 15.44
N ASP A 46 -17.25 1.87 14.90
CA ASP A 46 -17.37 2.18 13.47
C ASP A 46 -16.28 3.16 13.00
N LEU A 47 -15.96 4.18 13.80
CA LEU A 47 -14.86 5.11 13.50
C LEU A 47 -13.48 4.44 13.54
N GLN A 48 -13.26 3.50 14.47
CA GLN A 48 -12.02 2.73 14.53
C GLN A 48 -11.88 1.81 13.31
N ASP A 49 -12.95 1.13 12.93
CA ASP A 49 -12.96 0.24 11.77
C ASP A 49 -12.71 1.04 10.48
N GLN A 50 -13.35 2.20 10.30
CA GLN A 50 -13.11 3.11 9.18
C GLN A 50 -11.66 3.63 9.14
N ALA A 51 -11.09 3.98 10.29
CA ALA A 51 -9.70 4.43 10.38
C ALA A 51 -8.71 3.31 10.01
N VAL A 52 -8.99 2.05 10.41
CA VAL A 52 -8.19 0.88 10.04
C VAL A 52 -8.28 0.62 8.54
N THR A 53 -9.48 0.63 7.95
CA THR A 53 -9.68 0.45 6.51
C THR A 53 -8.97 1.54 5.71
N THR A 54 -9.14 2.81 6.10
CA THR A 54 -8.49 3.95 5.42
C THR A 54 -6.98 3.84 5.47
N LYS A 55 -6.41 3.42 6.60
CA LYS A 55 -4.96 3.22 6.75
C LYS A 55 -4.45 2.07 5.89
N GLN A 56 -5.21 0.97 5.80
CA GLN A 56 -4.85 -0.16 4.95
C GLN A 56 -4.92 0.18 3.46
N GLU A 57 -5.99 0.86 3.03
CA GLU A 57 -6.16 1.32 1.65
C GLU A 57 -5.08 2.32 1.25
N THR A 58 -4.76 3.28 2.13
CA THR A 58 -3.65 4.22 1.94
C THR A 58 -2.32 3.48 1.81
N ALA A 59 -2.02 2.55 2.72
CA ALA A 59 -0.79 1.75 2.67
C ALA A 59 -0.68 0.88 1.40
N GLN A 60 -1.81 0.39 0.89
CA GLN A 60 -1.87 -0.37 -0.35
C GLN A 60 -1.62 0.52 -1.57
N ILE A 61 -2.24 1.70 -1.63
CA ILE A 61 -2.00 2.70 -2.69
C ILE A 61 -0.53 3.12 -2.71
N LEU A 62 0.09 3.34 -1.54
CA LEU A 62 1.50 3.71 -1.41
C LEU A 62 2.46 2.63 -1.93
N ARG A 63 2.01 1.38 -2.08
CA ARG A 63 2.84 0.21 -2.43
C ARG A 63 2.42 -0.44 -3.74
N TYR A 64 1.64 0.25 -4.56
CA TYR A 64 1.09 -0.31 -5.80
C TYR A 64 1.99 -0.02 -7.01
N ILE A 65 2.08 -0.97 -7.96
CA ILE A 65 2.74 -0.81 -9.25
C ILE A 65 1.69 -0.90 -10.36
N SER A 66 1.61 0.14 -11.19
CA SER A 66 0.76 0.21 -12.38
C SER A 66 1.60 0.40 -13.66
N ARG A 67 0.92 0.66 -14.78
CA ARG A 67 1.55 1.00 -16.07
C ARG A 67 2.41 2.27 -15.99
N ASP A 68 1.99 3.26 -15.21
CA ASP A 68 2.51 4.62 -15.20
C ASP A 68 2.81 5.14 -13.78
N GLN A 69 2.75 4.27 -12.77
CA GLN A 69 2.86 4.67 -11.37
C GLN A 69 3.52 3.59 -10.51
N VAL A 70 4.28 4.04 -9.51
CA VAL A 70 4.77 3.24 -8.39
C VAL A 70 4.51 4.00 -7.10
N GLY A 71 3.61 3.49 -6.26
CA GLY A 71 3.16 4.19 -5.06
C GLY A 71 2.60 5.57 -5.41
N VAL A 72 3.17 6.63 -4.83
CA VAL A 72 2.78 8.02 -5.15
C VAL A 72 3.56 8.62 -6.32
N PHE A 73 4.53 7.90 -6.89
CA PHE A 73 5.34 8.38 -8.00
C PHE A 73 4.68 8.03 -9.31
N LYS A 74 4.27 9.04 -10.07
CA LYS A 74 3.63 8.88 -11.37
C LYS A 74 4.56 9.40 -12.48
N ILE A 75 4.63 8.67 -13.58
CA ILE A 75 5.30 9.11 -14.80
C ILE A 75 4.68 10.42 -15.29
N ASP A 76 5.50 11.33 -15.79
CA ASP A 76 5.14 12.69 -16.22
C ASP A 76 4.61 13.63 -15.11
N ALA A 77 4.64 13.19 -13.84
CA ALA A 77 4.35 14.05 -12.70
C ALA A 77 5.60 14.84 -12.25
N PRO A 78 5.41 15.99 -11.59
CA PRO A 78 6.50 16.70 -10.94
C PRO A 78 7.09 15.87 -9.79
N ILE A 79 8.34 16.15 -9.46
CA ILE A 79 9.04 15.51 -8.35
C ILE A 79 8.39 15.99 -7.03
N PRO A 80 7.94 15.09 -6.15
CA PRO A 80 7.35 15.48 -4.87
C PRO A 80 8.39 16.17 -3.99
N SER A 81 7.97 17.17 -3.20
CA SER A 81 8.84 17.77 -2.20
C SER A 81 9.12 16.79 -1.06
N GLN A 82 10.28 16.93 -0.40
CA GLN A 82 10.64 16.13 0.77
C GLN A 82 9.57 16.22 1.89
N ASP A 83 8.97 17.40 2.06
CA ASP A 83 7.90 17.62 3.05
C ASP A 83 6.66 16.79 2.73
N SER A 84 6.35 16.63 1.44
CA SER A 84 5.24 15.78 0.97
C SER A 84 5.52 14.29 1.20
N PHE A 85 6.78 13.91 1.43
CA PHE A 85 7.24 12.53 1.48
C PHE A 85 7.45 11.98 2.90
N SER A 86 7.46 12.86 3.89
CA SER A 86 7.74 12.50 5.29
C SER A 86 6.62 11.70 5.98
N ILE A 87 5.51 11.45 5.28
CA ILE A 87 4.25 10.90 5.81
C ILE A 87 4.40 9.49 6.42
N GLU A 88 5.45 8.73 6.10
CA GLU A 88 5.70 7.43 6.73
C GLU A 88 7.17 7.06 6.93
N GLY A 89 8.03 8.07 7.16
CA GLY A 89 9.47 7.84 7.36
C GLY A 89 10.22 7.46 6.09
N TYR A 90 9.69 7.86 4.92
CA TYR A 90 10.44 7.79 3.68
C TYR A 90 11.38 9.00 3.55
N LEU A 91 12.54 8.77 2.96
CA LEU A 91 13.54 9.78 2.66
C LEU A 91 13.75 9.86 1.14
N LEU A 92 13.67 11.06 0.57
CA LEU A 92 14.01 11.33 -0.82
C LEU A 92 15.38 12.00 -0.87
N THR A 93 16.33 11.34 -1.53
CA THR A 93 17.70 11.86 -1.70
C THR A 93 17.99 12.11 -3.17
N GLU A 94 18.38 13.33 -3.53
CA GLU A 94 18.92 13.62 -4.86
C GLU A 94 20.38 13.12 -4.95
N LYS A 95 20.73 12.45 -6.05
CA LYS A 95 22.10 12.05 -6.37
C LYS A 95 22.42 12.37 -7.83
N THR A 96 23.67 12.73 -8.09
CA THR A 96 24.21 12.82 -9.45
C THR A 96 25.01 11.56 -9.75
N ILE A 97 24.63 10.85 -10.80
CA ILE A 97 25.37 9.72 -11.36
C ILE A 97 25.99 10.11 -12.70
N TYR A 98 26.98 9.34 -13.17
CA TYR A 98 27.68 9.61 -14.42
C TYR A 98 27.61 8.41 -15.39
N PRO A 99 26.41 8.01 -15.85
CA PRO A 99 26.30 7.01 -16.89
C PRO A 99 27.04 7.49 -18.13
N GLU A 100 27.96 6.67 -18.62
CA GLU A 100 28.76 6.97 -19.82
C GLU A 100 29.52 8.31 -19.73
N GLY A 101 29.84 8.76 -18.51
CA GLY A 101 30.56 10.01 -18.27
C GLY A 101 29.68 11.28 -18.26
N HIS A 102 28.37 11.16 -18.50
CA HIS A 102 27.46 12.31 -18.52
C HIS A 102 26.71 12.45 -17.20
N PRO A 103 26.70 13.63 -16.55
CA PRO A 103 25.98 13.80 -15.28
C PRO A 103 24.48 13.66 -15.48
N GLN A 104 23.86 12.78 -14.71
CA GLN A 104 22.42 12.59 -14.65
C GLN A 104 21.95 12.66 -13.19
N LYS A 105 20.90 13.45 -12.95
CA LYS A 105 20.22 13.48 -11.66
C LYS A 105 19.29 12.28 -11.52
N ILE A 106 19.41 11.59 -10.40
CA ILE A 106 18.49 10.55 -9.96
C ILE A 106 18.01 10.89 -8.56
N TYR A 107 16.86 10.35 -8.21
CA TYR A 107 16.28 10.46 -6.90
C TYR A 107 16.18 9.06 -6.30
N VAL A 108 16.61 8.93 -5.07
CA VAL A 108 16.60 7.67 -4.32
C VAL A 108 15.57 7.79 -3.22
N VAL A 109 14.65 6.83 -3.17
CA VAL A 109 13.65 6.72 -2.12
C VAL A 109 14.05 5.61 -1.19
N SER A 110 14.25 5.93 0.08
CA SER A 110 14.60 4.96 1.11
C SER A 110 13.65 5.01 2.30
N LYS A 111 13.62 3.93 3.07
CA LYS A 111 12.93 3.82 4.36
C LYS A 111 13.76 2.92 5.27
N ASN A 112 14.03 3.36 6.49
CA ASN A 112 14.90 2.63 7.44
C ASN A 112 16.24 2.21 6.79
N ASP A 113 16.90 3.14 6.12
CA ASP A 113 18.17 2.96 5.38
C ASP A 113 18.14 1.94 4.22
N LYS A 114 16.99 1.35 3.91
CA LYS A 114 16.82 0.47 2.75
C LYS A 114 16.35 1.27 1.55
N GLN A 115 17.09 1.18 0.44
CA GLN A 115 16.67 1.72 -0.84
C GLN A 115 15.47 0.94 -1.38
N LEU A 116 14.40 1.65 -1.70
CA LEU A 116 13.15 1.05 -2.15
C LEU A 116 12.97 1.16 -3.66
N LEU A 117 13.22 2.36 -4.18
CA LEU A 117 13.19 2.65 -5.61
C LEU A 117 14.11 3.81 -5.93
N THR A 118 14.38 3.98 -7.22
CA THR A 118 15.03 5.16 -7.78
C THR A 118 14.21 5.67 -8.94
N PHE A 119 14.29 6.97 -9.23
CA PHE A 119 13.72 7.50 -10.46
C PHE A 119 14.62 8.56 -11.06
N ASN A 120 14.59 8.67 -12.39
CA ASN A 120 15.24 9.75 -13.11
C ASN A 120 14.21 10.79 -13.56
N VAL A 121 14.74 11.92 -14.01
CA VAL A 121 13.94 13.06 -14.44
C VAL A 121 14.23 13.33 -15.90
N TRP A 122 13.18 13.52 -16.69
CA TRP A 122 13.26 13.89 -18.10
C TRP A 122 12.69 15.30 -18.31
N GLY A 123 13.25 16.03 -19.26
CA GLY A 123 12.76 17.34 -19.69
C GLY A 123 12.55 18.34 -18.54
N LEU A 124 11.33 18.86 -18.44
CA LEU A 124 10.89 19.95 -17.55
C LEU A 124 10.77 19.56 -16.06
N GLY A 125 11.69 18.74 -15.53
CA GLY A 125 11.66 18.38 -14.12
C GLY A 125 10.61 17.32 -13.75
N LYS A 126 10.22 16.48 -14.71
CA LYS A 126 9.19 15.45 -14.52
C LYS A 126 9.77 14.04 -14.46
N ILE A 127 9.10 13.15 -13.73
CA ILE A 127 9.51 11.74 -13.58
C ILE A 127 9.38 11.02 -14.94
N GLY A 128 10.48 10.47 -15.44
CA GLY A 128 10.51 9.76 -16.73
C GLY A 128 10.63 8.24 -16.62
N ASP A 129 11.29 7.77 -15.57
CA ASP A 129 11.64 6.37 -15.34
C ASP A 129 11.72 6.11 -13.84
N ILE A 130 11.06 5.04 -13.37
CA ILE A 130 11.05 4.58 -12.00
C ILE A 130 11.54 3.12 -11.98
N LYS A 131 12.61 2.86 -11.22
CA LYS A 131 13.18 1.54 -10.98
C LYS A 131 12.92 1.10 -9.55
N VAL A 132 12.14 0.04 -9.40
CA VAL A 132 11.75 -0.56 -8.13
C VAL A 132 12.70 -1.69 -7.77
N GLN A 133 13.23 -1.64 -6.54
CA GLN A 133 14.24 -2.60 -6.04
C GLN A 133 13.82 -3.27 -4.73
N SER A 134 12.68 -2.85 -4.15
CA SER A 134 12.10 -3.48 -2.96
C SER A 134 10.88 -4.32 -3.30
N SER A 135 10.74 -5.43 -2.57
CA SER A 135 9.56 -6.30 -2.58
C SER A 135 8.33 -5.68 -1.90
N GLU A 136 8.46 -4.47 -1.35
CA GLU A 136 7.36 -3.73 -0.74
C GLU A 136 6.34 -3.25 -1.77
N PHE A 137 6.75 -3.01 -3.02
CA PHE A 137 5.85 -2.60 -4.08
C PHE A 137 5.37 -3.80 -4.89
N ARG A 138 4.07 -3.85 -5.19
CA ARG A 138 3.43 -4.98 -5.86
C ARG A 138 2.44 -4.53 -6.92
N THR A 139 2.29 -5.34 -7.96
CA THR A 139 1.17 -5.20 -8.91
C THR A 139 -0.15 -5.65 -8.28
N ASP A 140 -1.25 -5.42 -9.00
CA ASP A 140 -2.59 -5.91 -8.69
C ASP A 140 -2.65 -7.45 -8.57
N LYS A 141 -1.76 -8.14 -9.31
CA LYS A 141 -1.59 -9.59 -9.26
C LYS A 141 -0.50 -10.04 -8.28
N SER A 142 -0.12 -9.19 -7.33
CA SER A 142 0.85 -9.47 -6.27
C SER A 142 2.28 -9.78 -6.73
N ILE A 143 2.63 -9.45 -7.97
CA ILE A 143 4.00 -9.59 -8.50
C ILE A 143 4.86 -8.43 -8.01
N ALA A 144 6.06 -8.75 -7.54
CA ALA A 144 6.99 -7.80 -6.94
C ALA A 144 8.45 -8.18 -7.24
N VAL A 145 9.39 -7.33 -6.85
CA VAL A 145 10.80 -7.75 -6.74
C VAL A 145 10.89 -8.94 -5.79
N GLY A 146 11.59 -9.99 -6.22
CA GLY A 146 11.72 -11.26 -5.51
C GLY A 146 10.66 -12.32 -5.85
N SER A 147 9.59 -11.97 -6.59
CA SER A 147 8.67 -12.97 -7.16
C SER A 147 9.41 -13.85 -8.17
N THR A 148 9.02 -15.13 -8.27
CA THR A 148 9.65 -16.06 -9.21
C THR A 148 9.11 -15.86 -10.63
N ILE A 149 9.85 -16.36 -11.64
CA ILE A 149 9.32 -16.45 -13.01
C ILE A 149 8.03 -17.29 -13.04
N SER A 150 7.95 -18.35 -12.23
CA SER A 150 6.74 -19.18 -12.13
C SER A 150 5.52 -18.40 -11.64
N ASP A 151 5.70 -17.56 -10.62
CA ASP A 151 4.64 -16.66 -10.13
C ASP A 151 4.21 -15.69 -11.24
N PHE A 152 5.19 -15.14 -11.97
CA PHE A 152 4.95 -14.18 -13.05
C PHE A 152 4.11 -14.77 -14.18
N ILE A 153 4.51 -15.93 -14.73
CA ILE A 153 3.79 -16.57 -15.85
C ILE A 153 2.39 -17.02 -15.45
N LYS A 154 2.19 -17.39 -14.18
CA LYS A 154 0.88 -17.73 -13.64
C LYS A 154 -0.03 -16.49 -13.55
N ALA A 155 0.53 -15.35 -13.14
CA ALA A 155 -0.19 -14.09 -13.07
C ALA A 155 -0.48 -13.48 -14.46
N TYR A 156 0.46 -13.63 -15.40
CA TYR A 156 0.41 -13.01 -16.73
C TYR A 156 0.69 -14.05 -17.83
N PRO A 157 -0.28 -14.89 -18.21
CA PRO A 157 -0.06 -15.96 -19.19
C PRO A 157 0.22 -15.46 -20.62
N GLN A 158 -0.13 -14.21 -20.93
CA GLN A 158 0.13 -13.57 -22.23
C GLN A 158 1.43 -12.75 -22.27
N TYR A 159 2.37 -13.05 -21.35
CA TYR A 159 3.61 -12.31 -21.21
C TYR A 159 4.48 -12.33 -22.48
N ARG A 160 5.43 -11.38 -22.52
CA ARG A 160 6.54 -11.40 -23.45
C ARG A 160 7.85 -11.50 -22.68
N LEU A 161 8.72 -12.41 -23.10
CA LEU A 161 10.11 -12.48 -22.66
C LEU A 161 11.00 -12.05 -23.82
N TRP A 162 11.94 -11.15 -23.57
CA TRP A 162 12.89 -10.69 -24.58
C TRP A 162 14.22 -10.30 -23.96
N TYR A 163 15.20 -10.11 -24.82
CA TYR A 163 16.59 -9.84 -24.50
C TYR A 163 17.05 -8.57 -25.21
N THR A 164 17.87 -7.76 -24.54
CA THR A 164 18.61 -6.66 -25.17
C THR A 164 20.01 -6.55 -24.59
N ALA A 165 20.94 -6.07 -25.42
CA ALA A 165 22.31 -5.72 -25.04
C ALA A 165 22.54 -4.19 -25.06
N GLU A 166 21.58 -3.40 -25.53
CA GLU A 166 21.74 -1.96 -25.80
C GLU A 166 21.92 -1.14 -24.52
N GLU A 167 21.25 -1.52 -23.45
CA GLU A 167 21.36 -0.85 -22.14
C GLU A 167 22.10 -1.74 -21.13
N GLY A 168 23.13 -2.45 -21.60
CA GLY A 168 23.69 -3.59 -20.89
C GLY A 168 22.83 -4.83 -21.08
N GLU A 169 23.37 -5.98 -20.67
CA GLU A 169 22.69 -7.25 -20.87
C GLU A 169 21.46 -7.38 -19.96
N LYS A 170 20.28 -7.44 -20.56
CA LYS A 170 19.00 -7.44 -19.85
C LYS A 170 18.07 -8.53 -20.37
N PHE A 171 17.40 -9.19 -19.42
CA PHE A 171 16.37 -10.19 -19.66
C PHE A 171 15.06 -9.65 -19.11
N ILE A 172 14.08 -9.42 -19.98
CA ILE A 172 12.93 -8.57 -19.67
C ILE A 172 11.64 -9.34 -19.90
N LEU A 173 10.81 -9.37 -18.86
CA LEU A 173 9.43 -9.81 -18.91
C LEU A 173 8.49 -8.60 -18.98
N ASN A 174 7.47 -8.67 -19.84
CA ASN A 174 6.35 -7.73 -19.89
C ASN A 174 5.03 -8.48 -19.65
N THR A 175 4.03 -7.79 -19.09
CA THR A 175 2.73 -8.39 -18.74
C THR A 175 1.89 -8.81 -19.95
N ALA A 176 2.19 -8.26 -21.14
CA ALA A 176 1.57 -8.62 -22.40
C ALA A 176 2.55 -8.40 -23.58
N ILE A 177 2.27 -9.02 -24.74
CA ILE A 177 3.06 -8.91 -25.98
C ILE A 177 3.34 -7.45 -26.38
N ASN A 178 2.32 -6.59 -26.25
CA ASN A 178 2.37 -5.18 -26.65
C ASN A 178 2.39 -4.21 -25.46
N ALA A 179 2.64 -4.69 -24.24
CA ALA A 179 2.72 -3.82 -23.06
C ALA A 179 4.17 -3.37 -22.86
N PRO A 180 4.53 -2.10 -23.11
CA PRO A 180 5.90 -1.63 -22.94
C PRO A 180 6.31 -1.52 -21.46
N THR A 181 5.35 -1.32 -20.56
CA THR A 181 5.54 -1.10 -19.11
C THR A 181 4.39 -1.73 -18.31
N PRO A 182 4.63 -2.25 -17.09
CA PRO A 182 5.92 -2.41 -16.42
C PRO A 182 6.83 -3.47 -17.08
N GLN A 183 8.14 -3.29 -16.94
CA GLN A 183 9.18 -4.26 -17.31
C GLN A 183 9.74 -4.93 -16.05
N PHE A 184 9.88 -6.25 -16.07
CA PHE A 184 10.40 -7.03 -14.94
C PHE A 184 11.70 -7.69 -15.37
N PHE A 185 12.78 -7.38 -14.66
CA PHE A 185 14.14 -7.78 -15.04
C PHE A 185 14.53 -9.06 -14.33
N LEU A 186 15.08 -9.98 -15.11
CA LEU A 186 15.72 -11.20 -14.64
C LEU A 186 17.24 -11.03 -14.72
N LYS A 187 17.94 -11.83 -13.92
CA LYS A 187 19.39 -11.81 -13.81
C LYS A 187 20.03 -12.82 -14.75
N ARG A 188 21.24 -12.52 -15.25
CA ARG A 188 22.00 -13.46 -16.09
C ARG A 188 22.34 -14.73 -15.30
N GLU A 189 22.72 -14.57 -14.04
CA GLU A 189 23.09 -15.67 -13.14
C GLU A 189 21.95 -16.68 -12.92
N ASP A 190 20.72 -16.32 -13.26
CA ASP A 190 19.56 -17.21 -13.17
C ASP A 190 19.38 -18.09 -14.41
N LEU A 191 20.18 -17.93 -15.47
CA LEU A 191 20.18 -18.82 -16.64
C LEU A 191 20.73 -20.21 -16.28
N LEU A 192 20.18 -21.26 -16.91
CA LEU A 192 20.71 -22.62 -16.82
C LEU A 192 22.10 -22.73 -17.46
N ASP A 193 22.33 -21.96 -18.54
CA ASP A 193 23.64 -21.79 -19.17
C ASP A 193 24.02 -20.31 -19.21
N SER A 194 24.85 -19.88 -18.25
CA SER A 194 25.33 -18.51 -18.12
C SER A 194 26.30 -18.08 -19.22
N LYS A 195 26.70 -18.96 -20.13
CA LYS A 195 27.54 -18.64 -21.30
C LYS A 195 26.76 -18.58 -22.60
N LYS A 196 25.47 -18.94 -22.58
CA LYS A 196 24.61 -18.86 -23.74
C LYS A 196 24.55 -17.42 -24.27
N ASN A 197 24.75 -17.30 -25.58
CA ASN A 197 24.63 -16.03 -26.30
C ASN A 197 23.23 -15.92 -26.93
N PHE A 198 22.52 -14.84 -26.61
CA PHE A 198 21.16 -14.55 -27.09
C PHE A 198 21.10 -13.51 -28.20
N HIS A 199 22.24 -13.04 -28.71
CA HIS A 199 22.28 -12.12 -29.84
C HIS A 199 21.57 -12.75 -31.06
N ASN A 200 20.50 -12.09 -31.52
CA ASN A 200 19.62 -12.54 -32.60
C ASN A 200 18.95 -13.91 -32.39
N LYS A 201 18.86 -14.38 -31.13
CA LYS A 201 18.19 -15.63 -30.78
C LYS A 201 16.97 -15.37 -29.91
N GLU A 202 15.96 -16.21 -30.09
CA GLU A 202 14.80 -16.24 -29.21
C GLU A 202 15.21 -16.75 -27.83
N ILE A 203 14.74 -16.07 -26.78
CA ILE A 203 14.90 -16.46 -25.39
C ILE A 203 13.62 -17.07 -24.86
N LYS A 204 13.73 -18.13 -24.04
CA LYS A 204 12.58 -18.84 -23.48
C LYS A 204 12.68 -18.92 -21.97
N VAL A 205 11.54 -19.02 -21.29
CA VAL A 205 11.50 -19.22 -19.83
C VAL A 205 12.24 -20.50 -19.42
N SER A 206 12.24 -21.53 -20.27
CA SER A 206 13.00 -22.76 -20.06
C SER A 206 14.52 -22.58 -20.07
N ASP A 207 15.03 -21.41 -20.45
CA ASP A 207 16.46 -21.09 -20.36
C ASP A 207 16.88 -20.65 -18.94
N PHE A 208 15.92 -20.44 -18.03
CA PHE A 208 16.15 -19.99 -16.66
C PHE A 208 15.89 -21.11 -15.64
N ASN A 209 16.55 -20.99 -14.48
CA ASN A 209 16.22 -21.76 -13.30
C ASN A 209 14.75 -21.53 -12.90
N ALA A 210 14.03 -22.58 -12.50
CA ALA A 210 12.62 -22.46 -12.10
C ALA A 210 12.38 -21.47 -10.94
N ASN A 211 13.40 -21.30 -10.09
CA ASN A 211 13.38 -20.39 -8.93
C ASN A 211 13.96 -19.00 -9.23
N ALA A 212 14.29 -18.71 -10.49
CA ALA A 212 14.78 -17.40 -10.93
C ALA A 212 13.80 -16.30 -10.49
N LYS A 213 14.34 -15.17 -10.02
CA LYS A 213 13.55 -14.11 -9.39
C LYS A 213 13.64 -12.82 -10.15
N ILE A 214 12.55 -12.06 -10.10
CA ILE A 214 12.51 -10.67 -10.56
C ILE A 214 13.46 -9.85 -9.68
N ALA A 215 14.47 -9.25 -10.28
CA ALA A 215 15.49 -8.48 -9.57
C ALA A 215 15.18 -6.98 -9.51
N GLU A 216 14.52 -6.46 -10.55
CA GLU A 216 14.13 -5.05 -10.66
C GLU A 216 12.82 -4.96 -11.45
N ILE A 217 12.03 -3.92 -11.18
CA ILE A 217 10.87 -3.56 -12.00
C ILE A 217 11.06 -2.13 -12.49
N ARG A 218 10.87 -1.89 -13.78
CA ARG A 218 10.95 -0.55 -14.39
C ARG A 218 9.57 -0.12 -14.88
N VAL A 219 9.17 1.08 -14.51
CA VAL A 219 8.01 1.80 -15.03
C VAL A 219 8.55 3.05 -15.69
N TYR A 220 8.27 3.28 -16.97
CA TYR A 220 8.84 4.40 -17.70
C TYR A 220 7.85 4.97 -18.71
N TYR A 221 8.11 6.21 -19.14
CA TYR A 221 7.35 6.85 -20.19
C TYR A 221 7.60 6.14 -21.53
N SER A 222 6.55 5.51 -22.06
CA SER A 222 6.52 5.00 -23.42
C SER A 222 5.57 5.89 -24.23
N PRO A 223 6.06 6.67 -25.21
CA PRO A 223 5.21 7.44 -26.11
C PRO A 223 4.27 6.54 -26.93
#